data_AF-A0A1G4GWE8-F1
#
_entry.id   AF-A0A1G4GWE8-F1
#
_cell.length_a   1.000
_cell.length_b   1.000
_cell.length_c   1.000
_cell.angle_alpha   90.00
_cell.angle_beta   90.00
_cell.angle_gamma   90.00
#
_symmetry.space_group_name_H-M   'P 1'
#
loop_
_entity.id
_entity.type
_entity.pdbx_description
1 polymer ?
#
loop_
_entity_poly.entity_id
_entity_poly.type
_entity_poly.pdbx_seq_one_letter_code
_entity_poly.pdbx_strand_id
1 'polypeptide(L)'
;MNVDIAFDGNEYTHSGYSKNSLIEDKNYTLEYEKYVHFAFFTCYYISHIKGEKCTDTEVLAWYLKKFEHVVINSTKKVKRTYFNLINNLIQDKCVKAKLENNKRYLTHNEHFILWAWKRRALKFDRDQFNKF
;
A
#
# COMPACT_ATOMS: atom_id res chain seq x y z
N MET A 1 -9.20 -7.64 -21.67
CA MET A 1 -8.47 -8.67 -20.89
C MET A 1 -8.79 -8.42 -19.42
N ASN A 2 -9.77 -9.13 -18.87
CA ASN A 2 -10.09 -9.07 -17.45
C ASN A 2 -9.01 -9.84 -16.71
N VAL A 3 -8.13 -9.13 -16.02
CA VAL A 3 -7.25 -9.75 -15.05
C VAL A 3 -8.02 -9.75 -13.74
N ASP A 4 -8.81 -10.80 -13.54
CA ASP A 4 -9.29 -11.19 -12.23
C ASP A 4 -8.06 -11.52 -11.39
N ILE A 5 -7.50 -10.51 -10.73
CA ILE A 5 -6.55 -10.72 -9.64
C ILE A 5 -7.40 -11.16 -8.46
N ALA A 6 -7.84 -12.43 -8.49
CA ALA A 6 -8.23 -13.13 -7.29
C ALA A 6 -6.99 -13.19 -6.38
N PHE A 7 -6.90 -12.26 -5.43
CA PHE A 7 -6.10 -12.42 -4.22
C PHE A 7 -6.79 -13.43 -3.25
N ASP A 8 -7.49 -14.42 -3.80
CA ASP A 8 -8.18 -15.48 -3.06
C ASP A 8 -7.13 -16.39 -2.44
N GLY A 9 -6.90 -16.22 -1.15
CA GLY A 9 -5.83 -16.86 -0.39
C GLY A 9 -5.18 -15.93 0.65
N ASN A 10 -5.62 -14.67 0.75
CA ASN A 10 -5.21 -13.81 1.87
C ASN A 10 -5.91 -14.25 3.15
N GLU A 11 -5.19 -14.99 3.99
CA GLU A 11 -5.61 -15.21 5.37
C GLU A 11 -5.16 -14.04 6.24
N TYR A 12 -6.02 -13.62 7.17
CA TYR A 12 -5.72 -12.59 8.16
C TYR A 12 -5.66 -13.21 9.56
N THR A 13 -4.80 -12.66 10.40
CA THR A 13 -4.82 -12.87 11.85
C THR A 13 -6.07 -12.22 12.45
N HIS A 14 -6.45 -12.62 13.66
CA HIS A 14 -7.58 -12.01 14.37
C HIS A 14 -7.42 -10.48 14.56
N SER A 15 -6.18 -9.99 14.59
CA SER A 15 -5.82 -8.57 14.69
C SER A 15 -5.74 -7.83 13.34
N GLY A 16 -6.07 -8.47 12.22
CA GLY A 16 -6.13 -7.81 10.91
C GLY A 16 -4.80 -7.75 10.15
N TYR A 17 -3.72 -8.36 10.65
CA TYR A 17 -2.49 -8.53 9.87
C TYR A 17 -2.63 -9.69 8.90
N SER A 18 -2.09 -9.58 7.69
CA SER A 18 -2.05 -10.72 6.76
C SER A 18 -1.15 -11.83 7.32
N LYS A 19 -1.62 -13.09 7.36
CA LYS A 19 -0.78 -14.22 7.81
C LYS A 19 0.45 -14.43 6.91
N ASN A 20 0.36 -14.03 5.65
CA ASN A 20 1.48 -14.06 4.70
C ASN A 20 2.59 -13.04 5.01
N SER A 21 2.38 -12.15 5.99
CA SER A 21 3.33 -11.12 6.42
C SER A 21 4.38 -11.60 7.41
N LEU A 22 4.19 -12.77 8.02
CA LEU A 22 5.19 -13.39 8.92
C LEU A 22 6.36 -14.01 8.15
N ILE A 23 6.26 -14.09 6.82
CA ILE A 23 7.36 -14.48 5.96
C ILE A 23 8.15 -13.21 5.65
N GLU A 24 9.10 -12.88 6.53
CA GLU A 24 10.17 -11.92 6.24
C GLU A 24 10.94 -12.44 5.02
N ASP A 25 10.70 -11.83 3.86
CA ASP A 25 11.55 -12.04 2.70
C ASP A 25 12.81 -11.19 2.92
N LYS A 26 13.80 -11.77 3.62
CA LYS A 26 15.10 -11.14 3.92
C LYS A 26 15.86 -10.62 2.69
N ASN A 27 15.38 -10.93 1.48
CA ASN A 27 16.00 -10.62 0.20
C ASN A 27 15.30 -9.50 -0.58
N TYR A 28 14.40 -8.71 0.03
CA TYR A 28 13.81 -7.54 -0.63
C TYR A 28 13.75 -6.32 0.29
N THR A 29 14.79 -5.50 0.20
CA THR A 29 14.86 -4.21 0.89
C THR A 29 14.17 -3.15 0.02
N LEU A 30 13.13 -2.51 0.54
CA LEU A 30 12.51 -1.37 -0.13
C LEU A 30 13.22 -0.08 0.32
N GLU A 31 13.62 0.76 -0.63
CA GLU A 31 14.13 2.09 -0.34
C GLU A 31 13.13 2.91 0.48
N TYR A 32 13.63 3.66 1.46
CA TYR A 32 12.79 4.47 2.35
C TYR A 32 11.91 5.48 1.58
N GLU A 33 12.43 6.10 0.52
CA GLU A 33 11.64 7.04 -0.29
C GLU A 33 10.46 6.35 -1.01
N LYS A 34 10.60 5.09 -1.42
CA LYS A 34 9.50 4.29 -1.96
C LYS A 34 8.45 3.99 -0.89
N TYR A 35 8.87 3.74 0.35
CA TYR A 35 7.94 3.59 1.48
C TYR A 35 7.16 4.89 1.74
N VAL A 36 7.86 6.02 1.85
CA VAL A 36 7.23 7.34 2.07
C VAL A 36 6.24 7.66 0.94
N HIS A 37 6.63 7.39 -0.31
CA HIS A 37 5.77 7.54 -1.48
C HIS A 37 4.52 6.65 -1.38
N PHE A 38 4.70 5.36 -1.09
CA PHE A 38 3.59 4.41 -0.95
C PHE A 38 2.62 4.81 0.17
N ALA A 39 3.15 5.19 1.33
CA ALA A 39 2.36 5.59 2.49
C ALA A 39 1.56 6.86 2.22
N PHE A 40 2.21 7.89 1.66
CA PHE A 40 1.54 9.14 1.29
C PHE A 40 0.40 8.89 0.31
N PHE A 41 0.66 8.19 -0.80
CA PHE A 41 -0.37 8.00 -1.81
C PHE A 41 -1.47 7.02 -1.40
N THR A 42 -1.18 6.04 -0.54
CA THR A 42 -2.21 5.20 0.08
C THR A 42 -3.16 6.04 0.92
N CYS A 43 -2.62 6.86 1.83
CA CYS A 43 -3.44 7.71 2.71
C CYS A 43 -4.20 8.78 1.91
N TYR A 44 -3.57 9.34 0.88
CA TYR A 44 -4.21 10.28 -0.06
C TYR A 44 -5.37 9.62 -0.81
N TYR A 45 -5.17 8.41 -1.33
CA TYR A 45 -6.20 7.67 -2.04
C TYR A 45 -7.41 7.40 -1.16
N ILE A 46 -7.19 6.91 0.05
CA ILE A 46 -8.27 6.65 1.01
C ILE A 46 -9.03 7.94 1.32
N SER A 47 -8.32 9.01 1.69
CA SER A 47 -8.92 10.24 2.20
C SER A 47 -9.57 11.12 1.14
N HIS A 48 -8.98 11.20 -0.05
CA HIS A 48 -9.34 12.22 -1.05
C HIS A 48 -9.87 11.66 -2.36
N ILE A 49 -9.56 10.41 -2.69
CA ILE A 49 -10.07 9.78 -3.93
C ILE A 49 -11.27 8.90 -3.62
N LYS A 50 -11.15 8.02 -2.62
CA LYS A 50 -12.26 7.20 -2.15
C LYS A 50 -13.21 7.99 -1.26
N GLY A 51 -12.67 8.81 -0.35
CA GLY A 51 -13.46 9.57 0.62
C GLY A 51 -14.07 8.70 1.73
N GLU A 52 -13.74 7.41 1.77
CA GLU A 52 -14.25 6.43 2.74
C GLU A 52 -13.28 5.25 2.90
N LYS A 53 -13.72 4.17 3.56
CA LYS A 53 -12.95 2.94 3.69
C LYS A 53 -12.76 2.26 2.32
N CYS A 54 -11.61 1.63 2.11
CA CYS A 54 -11.39 0.78 0.94
C CYS A 54 -10.64 -0.49 1.33
N THR A 55 -10.72 -1.51 0.51
CA THR A 55 -9.99 -2.76 0.76
C THR A 55 -8.51 -2.59 0.48
N ASP A 56 -7.67 -3.33 1.19
CA ASP A 56 -6.23 -3.35 0.96
C ASP A 56 -5.84 -3.80 -0.46
N THR A 57 -6.60 -4.72 -1.04
CA THR A 57 -6.47 -5.15 -2.45
C THR A 57 -6.80 -4.03 -3.43
N GLU A 58 -7.85 -3.24 -3.17
CA GLU A 58 -8.20 -2.07 -3.99
C GLU A 58 -7.11 -1.00 -3.95
N VAL A 59 -6.59 -0.66 -2.76
CA VAL A 59 -5.47 0.30 -2.61
C VAL A 59 -4.27 -0.17 -3.40
N LEU A 60 -3.90 -1.45 -3.23
CA LEU A 60 -2.73 -1.99 -3.89
C LEU A 60 -2.90 -2.01 -5.42
N ALA A 61 -4.04 -2.45 -5.90
CA ALA A 61 -4.34 -2.47 -7.34
C ALA A 61 -4.29 -1.06 -7.94
N TRP A 62 -4.87 -0.07 -7.24
CA TRP A 62 -4.80 1.33 -7.66
C TRP A 62 -3.36 1.84 -7.70
N TYR A 63 -2.59 1.64 -6.62
CA TYR A 63 -1.22 2.16 -6.52
C TYR A 63 -0.30 1.56 -7.60
N LEU A 64 -0.33 0.24 -7.77
CA LEU A 64 0.50 -0.44 -8.76
C LEU A 64 0.17 -0.02 -10.19
N LYS A 65 -1.10 0.28 -10.48
CA LYS A 65 -1.54 0.78 -11.79
C LYS A 65 -1.17 2.25 -11.99
N LYS A 66 -1.36 3.08 -10.95
CA LYS A 66 -1.16 4.54 -11.05
C LYS A 66 0.32 4.92 -11.11
N PHE A 67 1.18 4.15 -10.45
CA PHE A 67 2.61 4.43 -10.31
C PHE A 67 3.46 3.31 -10.93
N GLU A 68 3.10 2.87 -12.13
CA GLU A 68 3.86 1.84 -12.87
C GLU A 68 5.30 2.29 -13.17
N HIS A 69 5.53 3.61 -13.30
CA HIS A 69 6.86 4.21 -13.43
C HIS A 69 7.69 4.12 -12.14
N VAL A 70 7.06 4.01 -10.97
CA VAL A 70 7.76 3.80 -9.69
C VAL A 70 7.97 2.32 -9.41
N VAL A 71 6.99 1.48 -9.77
CA VAL A 71 6.98 0.04 -9.53
C VAL A 71 7.27 -0.73 -10.81
N ILE A 72 8.49 -0.52 -11.33
CA ILE A 72 8.98 -1.18 -12.54
C ILE A 72 9.04 -2.69 -12.29
N ASN A 73 8.61 -3.48 -13.28
CA ASN A 73 8.58 -4.95 -13.21
C ASN A 73 7.76 -5.46 -12.00
N SER A 74 6.45 -5.17 -11.99
CA SER A 74 5.47 -5.62 -10.97
C SER A 74 5.25 -7.14 -10.97
N THR A 75 6.32 -7.88 -10.64
CA THR A 75 6.32 -9.33 -10.45
C THR A 75 5.47 -9.72 -9.24
N LYS A 76 5.10 -11.00 -9.14
CA LYS A 76 4.39 -11.55 -7.98
C LYS A 76 5.11 -11.22 -6.65
N LYS A 77 6.44 -11.22 -6.65
CA LYS A 77 7.27 -10.86 -5.49
C LYS A 77 7.06 -9.40 -5.09
N VAL A 78 7.13 -8.47 -6.04
CA VAL A 78 6.95 -7.03 -5.79
C VAL A 78 5.55 -6.74 -5.26
N LYS A 79 4.50 -7.32 -5.86
CA LYS A 79 3.11 -7.18 -5.38
C LYS A 79 2.97 -7.65 -3.93
N ARG A 80 3.60 -8.76 -3.56
CA ARG A 80 3.61 -9.28 -2.20
C ARG A 80 4.33 -8.33 -1.24
N THR A 81 5.47 -7.75 -1.63
CA THR A 81 6.16 -6.75 -0.80
C THR A 81 5.24 -5.55 -0.52
N TYR A 82 4.66 -4.94 -1.55
CA TYR A 82 3.78 -3.79 -1.36
C TYR A 82 2.54 -4.12 -0.54
N PHE A 83 2.00 -5.33 -0.67
CA PHE A 83 0.93 -5.80 0.20
C PHE A 83 1.40 -5.90 1.67
N ASN A 84 2.61 -6.39 1.91
CA ASN A 84 3.19 -6.44 3.26
C ASN A 84 3.43 -5.04 3.85
N LEU A 85 3.78 -4.04 3.03
CA LEU A 85 3.94 -2.65 3.50
C LEU A 85 2.66 -2.09 4.12
N ILE A 86 1.49 -2.57 3.73
CA ILE A 86 0.22 -2.16 4.36
C ILE A 86 0.22 -2.49 5.85
N ASN A 87 0.86 -3.59 6.27
CA ASN A 87 1.02 -3.90 7.69
C ASN A 87 1.89 -2.85 8.40
N ASN A 88 2.95 -2.37 7.74
CA ASN A 88 3.78 -1.29 8.28
C ASN A 88 2.96 0.00 8.40
N LEU A 89 2.09 0.31 7.44
CA LEU A 89 1.20 1.47 7.53
C LEU A 89 0.23 1.36 8.72
N ILE A 90 -0.24 0.15 9.04
CA ILE A 90 -1.10 -0.10 10.21
C ILE A 90 -0.28 0.07 11.50
N GLN A 91 0.91 -0.53 11.56
CA GLN A 91 1.81 -0.48 12.72
C GLN A 91 2.28 0.96 13.02
N ASP A 92 2.63 1.71 11.98
CA ASP A 92 3.04 3.12 12.07
C ASP A 92 1.84 4.06 12.28
N LYS A 93 0.63 3.51 12.40
CA LYS A 93 -0.63 4.25 12.59
C LYS A 93 -0.92 5.25 11.46
N CYS A 94 -0.41 5.02 10.26
CA CYS A 94 -0.78 5.80 9.06
C CYS A 94 -2.23 5.53 8.65
N VAL A 95 -2.67 4.29 8.79
CA VAL A 95 -4.04 3.83 8.49
C VAL A 95 -4.59 2.98 9.64
N LYS A 96 -5.90 2.97 9.80
CA LYS A 96 -6.62 2.04 10.68
C LYS A 96 -7.16 0.89 9.82
N ALA A 97 -7.06 -0.34 10.32
CA ALA A 97 -7.57 -1.53 9.63
C ALA A 97 -8.74 -2.16 10.39
N LYS A 98 -9.74 -2.64 9.65
CA LYS A 98 -10.88 -3.40 10.18
C LYS A 98 -11.15 -4.63 9.31
N LEU A 99 -11.39 -5.77 9.94
CA LEU A 99 -11.80 -6.99 9.25
C LEU A 99 -13.32 -7.07 9.18
N GLU A 100 -13.86 -7.23 7.97
CA GLU A 100 -15.29 -7.43 7.71
C GLU A 100 -15.43 -8.44 6.57
N ASN A 101 -16.23 -9.50 6.73
CA ASN A 101 -16.50 -10.51 5.70
C ASN A 101 -15.22 -11.10 5.06
N ASN A 102 -14.22 -11.47 5.87
CA ASN A 102 -12.90 -11.95 5.42
C ASN A 102 -12.11 -10.98 4.53
N LYS A 103 -12.49 -9.70 4.49
CA LYS A 103 -11.76 -8.63 3.81
C LYS A 103 -11.21 -7.65 4.82
N ARG A 104 -10.05 -7.08 4.50
CA ARG A 104 -9.41 -6.04 5.30
C ARG A 104 -9.69 -4.68 4.69
N TYR A 105 -10.46 -3.87 5.42
CA TYR A 105 -10.76 -2.50 5.07
C TYR A 105 -9.79 -1.55 5.77
N LEU A 106 -9.28 -0.59 5.03
CA LEU A 106 -8.38 0.46 5.47
C LEU A 106 -9.13 1.79 5.51
N THR A 107 -8.85 2.56 6.55
CA THR A 107 -9.32 3.94 6.70
C THR A 107 -8.12 4.82 7.05
N HIS A 108 -8.12 6.07 6.61
CA HIS A 108 -7.07 7.00 6.96
C HIS A 108 -7.12 7.28 8.47
N ASN A 109 -5.96 7.27 9.12
CA ASN A 109 -5.90 7.71 10.51
C ASN A 109 -5.83 9.24 10.55
N GLU A 110 -6.81 9.89 11.17
CA GLU A 110 -6.86 11.34 11.35
C GLU A 110 -5.63 11.92 12.08
N HIS A 111 -4.96 11.11 12.91
CA HIS A 111 -3.73 11.50 13.60
C HIS A 111 -2.49 11.42 12.71
N PHE A 112 -2.57 10.79 11.54
CA PHE A 112 -1.47 10.74 10.60
C PHE A 112 -1.43 12.02 9.77
N ILE A 113 -0.36 12.80 9.93
CA ILE A 113 -0.21 14.09 9.26
C ILE A 113 0.34 13.85 7.84
N LEU A 114 -0.58 13.55 6.91
CA LEU A 114 -0.28 13.33 5.49
C LEU A 114 0.66 14.41 4.90
N TRP A 115 0.44 15.66 5.29
CA TRP A 115 1.17 16.83 4.81
C TRP A 115 2.67 16.80 5.13
N ALA A 116 3.08 16.12 6.20
CA ALA A 116 4.48 15.98 6.56
C ALA A 116 5.29 15.25 5.48
N TRP A 117 4.65 14.32 4.74
CA TRP A 117 5.31 13.49 3.74
C TRP A 117 5.07 13.97 2.30
N LYS A 118 4.10 14.88 2.10
CA LYS A 118 3.73 15.41 0.77
C LYS A 118 4.92 15.85 -0.06
N ARG A 119 5.79 16.71 0.49
CA ARG A 119 6.92 17.27 -0.27
C ARG A 119 7.90 16.19 -0.73
N ARG A 120 8.18 15.20 0.12
CA ARG A 120 9.10 14.09 -0.20
C ARG A 120 8.49 13.17 -1.24
N ALA A 121 7.24 12.73 -1.02
CA ALA A 121 6.53 11.85 -1.94
C ALA A 121 6.41 12.47 -3.35
N LEU A 122 5.99 13.74 -3.46
CA LEU A 122 5.86 14.42 -4.75
C LEU A 122 7.20 14.68 -5.44
N LYS A 123 8.26 14.94 -4.67
CA LYS A 123 9.61 15.07 -5.24
C LYS A 123 10.06 13.73 -5.83
N PHE A 124 9.95 12.67 -5.05
CA PHE A 124 10.35 11.33 -5.48
C PHE A 124 9.57 10.85 -6.71
N ASP A 125 8.24 11.03 -6.74
CA ASP A 125 7.39 10.67 -7.86
C ASP A 125 7.86 11.32 -9.18
N ARG A 126 8.07 12.64 -9.14
CA ARG A 126 8.61 13.40 -10.29
C ARG A 126 10.00 12.93 -10.69
N ASP A 127 10.88 12.70 -9.72
CA ASP A 127 12.25 12.24 -9.99
C ASP A 127 12.28 10.84 -10.62
N GLN A 128 11.30 9.97 -10.33
CA GLN A 128 11.15 8.68 -11.01
C GLN A 128 10.52 8.82 -12.39
N PHE A 129 9.51 9.68 -12.54
CA PHE A 129 8.85 9.92 -13.83
C PHE A 129 9.84 10.43 -14.88
N ASN A 130 10.74 11.35 -14.50
CA ASN A 130 11.73 11.94 -15.41
C ASN A 130 12.89 11.02 -15.82
N LYS A 131 12.96 9.79 -15.28
CA LYS A 131 13.99 8.79 -15.67
C LYS A 131 13.59 7.96 -16.90
N PHE A 132 12.34 8.10 -17.34
CA PHE A 132 11.76 7.45 -18.51
C PHE A 132 11.47 8.49 -19.60
#